data_AF-A0A968E015-F1
#
_entry.id   AF-A0A968E015-F1
#
_cell.length_a   1.000
_cell.length_b   1.000
_cell.length_c   1.000
_cell.angle_alpha   90.00
_cell.angle_beta   90.00
_cell.angle_gamma   90.00
#
_symmetry.space_group_name_H-M   'P 1'
#
loop_
_entity.id
_entity.type
_entity.pdbx_description
1 polymer ?
#
loop_
_entity_poly.entity_id
_entity_poly.type
_entity_poly.pdbx_seq_one_letter_code
_entity_poly.pdbx_strand_id
1 'polypeptide(L)' 'MKIYYAPNTRAVRIVWLFGELGLPYEIERFKLGDPTMRTPDYRKIHPMGRVPA' A
#
# COMPACT_ATOMS: atom_id res chain seq x y z
N MET A 1 5.66 -7.53 -8.03
CA MET A 1 4.56 -7.52 -7.04
C MET A 1 4.10 -6.08 -6.83
N LYS A 2 2.80 -5.83 -6.66
CA LYS A 2 2.26 -4.48 -6.48
C LYS A 2 2.01 -4.21 -5.01
N ILE A 3 2.56 -3.10 -4.48
CA ILE A 3 2.45 -2.69 -3.08
C ILE A 3 1.63 -1.41 -3.00
N TYR A 4 0.52 -1.44 -2.27
CA TYR A 4 -0.26 -0.24 -1.99
C TYR A 4 0.32 0.47 -0.75
N TYR A 5 0.81 1.70 -0.94
CA TYR A 5 1.62 2.42 0.04
C TYR A 5 1.06 3.81 0.35
N ALA A 6 1.11 4.22 1.62
CA ALA A 6 0.94 5.63 2.00
C ALA A 6 2.03 6.04 3.03
N PRO A 7 2.54 7.28 2.96
CA PRO A 7 3.54 7.77 3.91
C PRO A 7 2.98 7.81 5.34
N ASN A 8 3.87 7.66 6.34
CA ASN A 8 3.52 7.62 7.77
C ASN A 8 2.52 6.50 8.14
N THR A 9 2.54 5.38 7.42
CA THR A 9 1.75 4.19 7.73
C THR A 9 2.63 2.96 7.94
N ARG A 10 2.04 1.87 8.43
CA ARG A 10 2.69 0.57 8.52
C ARG A 10 3.17 0.01 7.16
N ALA A 11 2.70 0.54 6.02
CA ALA A 11 3.14 0.10 4.70
C ALA A 11 4.63 0.40 4.41
N VAL A 12 5.22 1.38 5.12
CA VAL A 12 6.66 1.69 5.03
C VAL A 12 7.52 0.45 5.32
N ARG A 13 7.10 -0.39 6.29
CA ARG A 13 7.85 -1.59 6.67
C ARG A 13 7.95 -2.61 5.54
N ILE A 14 6.90 -2.73 4.73
CA ILE A 14 6.87 -3.67 3.59
C ILE A 14 7.79 -3.18 2.48
N VAL A 15 7.73 -1.89 2.14
CA VAL A 15 8.62 -1.31 1.13
C VAL A 15 10.09 -1.44 1.56
N TRP A 16 10.39 -1.16 2.83
CA TRP A 16 11.74 -1.33 3.37
C TRP A 16 12.20 -2.79 3.29
N LEU A 17 11.40 -3.74 3.76
CA LEU A 17 11.72 -5.17 3.70
C LEU A 17 12.01 -5.64 2.27
N PHE A 18 11.21 -5.17 1.29
CA PHE A 18 11.43 -5.51 -0.11
C PHE A 18 12.72 -4.92 -0.66
N GLY A 19 13.09 -3.72 -0.22
CA GLY A 19 14.39 -3.11 -0.52
C GLY A 19 15.55 -3.95 0.04
N GLU A 20 15.48 -4.35 1.31
CA GLU A 20 16.52 -5.16 1.96
C GLU A 20 16.68 -6.54 1.30
N LEU A 21 15.58 -7.16 0.88
CA LEU A 21 15.58 -8.45 0.22
C LEU A 21 15.91 -8.37 -1.28
N GLY A 22 16.06 -7.17 -1.84
CA GLY A 22 16.32 -6.96 -3.27
C GLY A 22 15.20 -7.48 -4.18
N LEU A 23 13.97 -7.55 -3.69
CA LEU A 23 12.84 -8.10 -4.44
C LEU A 23 12.25 -7.04 -5.39
N PRO A 24 11.84 -7.42 -6.62
CA PRO A 24 11.21 -6.48 -7.53
C PRO A 24 9.76 -6.18 -7.11
N TYR A 25 9.43 -4.90 -6.98
CA TYR A 25 8.08 -4.44 -6.68
C TYR A 25 7.73 -3.13 -7.40
N GLU A 26 6.43 -2.92 -7.55
CA GLU A 26 5.84 -1.68 -8.01
C GLU A 26 5.07 -1.05 -6.86
N ILE A 27 5.15 0.27 -6.70
CA ILE A 27 4.43 0.99 -5.64
C ILE A 27 3.27 1.77 -6.24
N GLU A 28 2.07 1.53 -5.76
CA GLU A 28 0.95 2.45 -5.92
C GLU A 28 0.85 3.35 -4.67
N ARG A 29 1.06 4.66 -4.86
CA ARG A 29 1.15 5.64 -3.77
C ARG A 29 -0.19 6.33 -3.51
N PHE A 30 -0.55 6.38 -2.24
CA PHE A 30 -1.69 7.11 -1.69
C PHE A 30 -1.21 8.14 -0.68
N LYS A 31 -2.08 9.11 -0.38
CA LYS A 31 -1.93 9.95 0.81
C LYS A 31 -2.54 9.25 2.03
N LEU A 32 -2.09 9.61 3.23
CA LEU A 32 -2.74 9.11 4.44
C LEU A 32 -4.19 9.60 4.47
N GLY A 33 -5.14 8.66 4.53
CA GLY A 33 -6.56 8.97 4.54
C GLY A 33 -7.14 9.34 3.18
N ASP A 34 -6.43 9.04 2.08
CA ASP A 34 -6.91 9.29 0.72
C ASP A 34 -8.31 8.68 0.51
N PRO A 35 -9.30 9.45 0.02
CA PRO A 35 -10.66 8.95 -0.20
C PRO A 35 -10.70 7.79 -1.20
N THR A 36 -9.73 7.70 -2.12
CA THR A 36 -9.62 6.60 -3.09
C THR A 36 -9.47 5.24 -2.40
N MET A 37 -8.86 5.18 -1.21
CA MET A 37 -8.73 3.96 -0.40
C MET A 37 -10.06 3.46 0.17
N ARG A 38 -11.13 4.27 0.09
CA ARG A 38 -12.48 3.90 0.56
C ARG A 38 -13.41 3.53 -0.59
N THR A 39 -12.96 3.64 -1.84
CA THR A 39 -13.76 3.32 -3.02
C THR A 39 -14.10 1.83 -3.07
N PRO A 40 -15.22 1.45 -3.73
CA PRO A 40 -15.54 0.04 -3.96
C PRO A 40 -14.41 -0.72 -4.65
N ASP A 41 -13.68 -0.09 -5.56
CA ASP A 41 -12.59 -0.74 -6.29
C ASP A 41 -11.40 -1.06 -5.39
N TYR A 42 -11.00 -0.13 -4.51
CA TYR A 42 -9.97 -0.44 -3.53
C TYR A 42 -10.42 -1.44 -2.47
N ARG A 43 -11.71 -1.43 -2.08
CA ARG A 43 -12.25 -2.41 -1.13
C ARG A 43 -12.27 -3.84 -1.67
N LYS A 44 -12.31 -4.03 -2.99
CA LYS A 44 -12.11 -5.36 -3.61
C LYS A 44 -10.70 -5.89 -3.36
N ILE A 45 -9.71 -5.01 -3.23
CA ILE A 45 -8.31 -5.36 -2.95
C ILE A 45 -8.13 -5.57 -1.44
N HIS A 46 -8.52 -4.59 -0.63
CA HIS A 46 -8.45 -4.65 0.83
C HIS A 46 -9.81 -4.29 1.44
N PRO A 47 -10.58 -5.23 2.02
CA PRO A 47 -11.94 -4.98 2.50
C PRO A 47 -12.07 -3.81 3.48
N MET A 48 -11.08 -3.59 4.35
CA MET A 48 -11.07 -2.45 5.29
C MET A 48 -10.58 -1.11 4.70
N GLY A 49 -10.14 -1.08 3.44
CA GLY A 49 -9.64 0.13 2.79
C GLY A 49 -8.39 0.73 3.45
N ARG A 50 -7.42 -0.12 3.80
CA ARG A 50 -6.17 0.28 4.49
C ARG A 50 -4.95 -0.23 3.72
N VAL A 51 -3.83 0.46 3.91
CA VAL A 51 -2.50 0.00 3.48
C VAL A 51 -1.74 -0.66 4.64
N PRO A 52 -0.79 -1.57 4.37
CA PRO A 52 -0.46 -2.14 3.05
C PRO A 52 -1.54 -3.09 2.55
N ALA A 53 -1.59 -3.25 1.23
CA ALA A 53 -2.35 -4.27 0.50
C ALA A 53 -1.49 -4.78 -0.66
#